data_AF-A0A8J3LI01-F1
#
_entry.id   AF-A0A8J3LI01-F1
#
_cell.length_a   1.000
_cell.length_b   1.000
_cell.length_c   1.000
_cell.angle_alpha   90.00
_cell.angle_beta   90.00
_cell.angle_gamma   90.00
#
_symmetry.space_group_name_H-M   'P 1'
#
loop_
_entity.id
_entity.type
_entity.pdbx_description
1 polymer ?
#
loop_
_entity_poly.entity_id
_entity_poly.type
_entity_poly.pdbx_seq_one_letter_code
_entity_poly.pdbx_strand_id
1 'polypeptide(L)'
;MRPGSVLSPTGADELTDEAAPREGKASRTQPPPSSTTRRGVDDDPPSGGGGGNQLVRVTVNLTPRAYGALERSTDLTGDNRTDVINRALLVYALINELVEQGGGSLTVVNKDGEKERIHIV
;
A
#
# COMPACT_ATOMS: atom_id res chain seq x y z
N MET A 1 62.19 46.16 -20.92
CA MET A 1 62.50 46.29 -19.48
C MET A 1 61.41 45.53 -18.72
N ARG A 2 61.84 44.56 -17.88
CA ARG A 2 61.05 43.61 -17.04
C ARG A 2 60.35 44.33 -15.86
N PRO A 3 59.60 43.70 -14.93
CA PRO A 3 59.31 42.27 -14.66
C PRO A 3 57.80 41.98 -14.40
N GLY A 4 57.25 40.77 -14.21
CA GLY A 4 57.82 39.51 -13.73
C GLY A 4 57.65 39.35 -12.21
N SER A 5 56.42 39.22 -11.70
CA SER A 5 56.15 39.02 -10.26
C SER A 5 55.54 37.65 -9.96
N VAL A 6 56.43 36.81 -9.44
CA VAL A 6 56.32 35.72 -8.45
C VAL A 6 55.08 35.71 -7.54
N LEU A 7 54.59 34.49 -7.23
CA LEU A 7 54.49 33.95 -5.87
C LEU A 7 54.12 32.44 -5.90
N SER A 8 55.06 31.60 -5.47
CA SER A 8 54.79 30.36 -4.71
C SER A 8 55.27 30.63 -3.29
N PRO A 9 54.73 29.96 -2.24
CA PRO A 9 55.35 28.68 -1.86
C PRO A 9 54.41 27.64 -1.17
N THR A 10 54.82 26.37 -1.30
CA THR A 10 54.98 25.35 -0.23
C THR A 10 53.83 25.00 0.72
N GLY A 11 53.44 23.72 0.70
CA GLY A 11 52.88 23.03 1.87
C GLY A 11 52.31 21.64 1.58
N ALA A 12 52.82 20.66 2.34
CA ALA A 12 52.26 19.34 2.66
C ALA A 12 52.51 18.15 1.70
N ASP A 13 53.71 17.58 1.84
CA ASP A 13 53.88 16.13 2.06
C ASP A 13 53.10 15.72 3.32
N GLU A 14 52.24 14.69 3.25
CA GLU A 14 52.12 13.72 4.35
C GLU A 14 51.56 12.38 3.83
N LEU A 15 52.39 11.36 4.00
CA LEU A 15 52.11 9.95 3.78
C LEU A 15 50.94 9.48 4.64
N THR A 16 50.09 8.61 4.09
CA THR A 16 49.55 7.48 4.86
C THR A 16 49.43 6.26 3.95
N ASP A 17 50.43 5.39 4.08
CA ASP A 17 50.37 3.96 3.80
C ASP A 17 49.86 3.29 5.07
N GLU A 18 48.68 2.66 5.04
CA GLU A 18 48.35 1.59 5.98
C GLU A 18 47.38 0.61 5.31
N ALA A 19 47.96 -0.35 4.60
CA ALA A 19 47.31 -1.62 4.32
C ALA A 19 47.35 -2.51 5.58
N ALA A 20 46.19 -3.01 6.01
CA ALA A 20 46.07 -4.12 6.96
C ALA A 20 44.85 -5.02 6.63
N PRO A 21 44.86 -6.31 7.04
CA PRO A 21 44.36 -7.41 6.21
C PRO A 21 42.97 -7.97 6.60
N ARG A 22 42.48 -8.85 5.71
CA ARG A 22 41.24 -9.64 5.77
C ARG A 22 41.27 -10.73 6.87
N GLU A 23 40.14 -10.94 7.54
CA GLU A 23 39.57 -12.20 8.10
C GLU A 23 38.32 -11.77 8.91
N GLY A 24 37.07 -12.18 8.66
CA GLY A 24 36.51 -13.52 8.54
C GLY A 24 35.62 -13.82 9.77
N LYS A 25 34.27 -13.82 9.63
CA LYS A 25 33.32 -14.83 10.18
C LYS A 25 31.83 -14.39 10.22
N ALA A 26 30.99 -15.32 9.77
CA ALA A 26 29.57 -15.59 10.07
C ALA A 26 28.52 -14.57 9.56
N SER A 27 28.05 -14.67 8.31
CA SER A 27 26.98 -15.61 7.87
C SER A 27 25.77 -15.63 8.79
N ARG A 28 24.98 -14.55 8.78
CA ARG A 28 23.59 -14.56 9.24
C ARG A 28 22.76 -15.31 8.19
N THR A 29 22.50 -16.60 8.45
CA THR A 29 21.63 -17.45 7.66
C THR A 29 20.26 -16.80 7.51
N GLN A 30 20.00 -16.24 6.33
CA GLN A 30 18.65 -15.90 5.88
C GLN A 30 17.93 -17.22 5.58
N PRO A 31 16.74 -17.49 6.12
CA PRO A 31 15.93 -18.60 5.65
C PRO A 31 15.54 -18.35 4.18
N PRO A 32 15.44 -19.42 3.36
CA PRO A 32 15.26 -19.30 1.92
C PRO A 32 13.91 -18.64 1.57
N PRO A 33 13.83 -17.85 0.49
CA PRO A 33 12.55 -17.46 -0.07
C PRO A 33 11.90 -18.67 -0.73
N SER A 34 10.87 -19.23 -0.09
CA SER A 34 10.04 -20.28 -0.68
C SER A 34 9.45 -19.77 -2.00
N SER A 35 10.00 -20.26 -3.11
CA SER A 35 9.48 -20.05 -4.44
C SER A 35 8.73 -21.30 -4.90
N THR A 36 7.48 -21.07 -5.30
CA THR A 36 6.64 -21.89 -6.17
C THR A 36 5.88 -23.05 -5.53
N THR A 37 4.59 -22.84 -5.29
CA THR A 37 3.54 -23.71 -5.84
C THR A 37 2.34 -22.86 -6.21
N ARG A 38 2.12 -22.68 -7.53
CA ARG A 38 0.80 -22.33 -8.06
C ARG A 38 -0.10 -23.53 -7.82
N ARG A 39 -1.12 -23.37 -6.97
CA ARG A 39 -2.35 -24.16 -7.05
C ARG A 39 -3.42 -23.43 -6.25
N GLY A 40 -4.45 -22.93 -6.94
CA GLY A 40 -5.68 -22.51 -6.28
C GLY A 40 -6.32 -23.74 -5.66
N VAL A 41 -6.33 -23.79 -4.34
CA VAL A 41 -7.17 -24.65 -3.51
C VAL A 41 -7.43 -23.83 -2.24
N ASP A 42 -8.70 -23.76 -1.88
CA ASP A 42 -9.27 -22.98 -0.80
C ASP A 42 -8.44 -23.01 0.50
N ASP A 43 -7.94 -21.84 0.91
CA ASP A 43 -7.22 -21.63 2.17
C ASP A 43 -8.27 -21.54 3.30
N ASP A 44 -8.73 -22.71 3.77
CA ASP A 44 -9.46 -22.83 5.04
C ASP A 44 -8.52 -22.41 6.18
N PRO A 45 -8.87 -21.42 7.03
CA PRO A 45 -7.95 -20.94 8.05
C PRO A 45 -7.76 -21.99 9.15
N PRO A 46 -6.51 -22.22 9.63
CA PRO A 46 -6.26 -23.11 10.75
C PRO A 46 -6.96 -22.57 12.00
N SER A 47 -7.89 -23.36 12.53
CA SER A 47 -8.57 -23.11 13.80
C SER A 47 -7.59 -23.21 14.96
N GLY A 48 -6.93 -22.09 15.28
CA GLY A 48 -6.10 -21.89 16.46
C GLY A 48 -6.71 -20.82 17.36
N GLY A 49 -7.18 -21.22 18.53
CA GLY A 49 -7.86 -20.35 19.50
C GLY A 49 -6.96 -19.22 20.02
N GLY A 50 -7.49 -18.00 19.92
CA GLY A 50 -6.94 -16.78 20.52
C GLY A 50 -7.92 -15.64 20.29
N GLY A 51 -8.67 -15.25 21.31
CA GLY A 51 -9.64 -14.15 21.24
C GLY A 51 -8.93 -12.82 21.02
N GLY A 52 -8.82 -12.42 19.75
CA GLY A 52 -8.25 -11.15 19.34
C GLY A 52 -8.52 -10.93 17.85
N ASN A 53 -9.35 -9.91 17.55
CA ASN A 53 -9.53 -9.28 16.25
C ASN A 53 -9.22 -10.16 15.02
N GLN A 54 -10.10 -11.12 14.73
CA GLN A 54 -9.89 -12.11 13.68
C GLN A 54 -10.08 -11.46 12.31
N LEU A 55 -9.00 -10.92 11.75
CA LEU A 55 -8.97 -10.37 10.40
C LEU A 55 -8.95 -11.52 9.38
N VAL A 56 -9.96 -11.57 8.52
CA VAL A 56 -9.99 -12.50 7.38
C VAL A 56 -9.26 -11.86 6.19
N ARG A 57 -8.29 -12.58 5.62
CA ARG A 57 -7.58 -12.13 4.42
C ARG A 57 -8.31 -12.62 3.17
N VAL A 58 -8.64 -11.70 2.27
CA VAL A 58 -9.27 -12.01 0.99
C VAL A 58 -8.41 -11.43 -0.13
N THR A 59 -8.10 -12.24 -1.13
CA THR A 59 -7.45 -11.78 -2.37
C THR A 59 -8.51 -11.60 -3.44
N VAL A 60 -8.60 -10.41 -4.03
CA VAL A 60 -9.56 -10.10 -5.09
C VAL A 60 -8.85 -9.59 -6.33
N ASN A 61 -9.40 -9.90 -7.50
CA ASN A 61 -9.01 -9.25 -8.75
C ASN A 61 -9.95 -8.07 -9.00
N LEU A 62 -9.41 -6.87 -9.13
CA LEU A 62 -10.17 -5.68 -9.44
C LEU A 62 -10.15 -5.42 -10.95
N THR A 63 -11.29 -5.02 -11.51
CA THR A 63 -11.32 -4.49 -12.88
C THR A 63 -10.55 -3.17 -12.94
N PRO A 64 -10.04 -2.73 -14.11
CA PRO A 64 -9.35 -1.45 -14.23
C PRO A 64 -10.19 -0.26 -13.73
N ARG A 65 -11.51 -0.31 -13.96
CA ARG A 65 -12.46 0.71 -13.46
C ARG A 65 -12.55 0.72 -11.94
N ALA A 66 -12.63 -0.46 -11.31
CA ALA A 66 -12.71 -0.58 -9.86
C ALA A 66 -11.39 -0.16 -9.20
N TYR A 67 -10.25 -0.53 -9.79
CA TYR A 67 -8.94 -0.09 -9.31
C TYR A 67 -8.78 1.43 -9.40
N GLY A 68 -9.17 2.05 -10.51
CA GLY A 68 -9.15 3.52 -10.63
C GLY A 68 -10.13 4.22 -9.68
N ALA A 69 -11.25 3.59 -9.32
CA ALA A 69 -12.14 4.11 -8.28
C ALA A 69 -11.49 4.03 -6.89
N LEU A 70 -10.80 2.92 -6.58
CA LEU A 70 -10.04 2.75 -5.35
C LEU A 70 -8.98 3.85 -5.20
N GLU A 71 -8.19 4.13 -6.25
CA GLU A 71 -7.17 5.20 -6.21
C GLU A 71 -7.78 6.58 -5.96
N ARG A 72 -8.85 6.92 -6.67
CA ARG A 72 -9.55 8.20 -6.43
C ARG A 72 -10.11 8.28 -5.00
N SER A 73 -10.65 7.19 -4.47
CA SER A 73 -11.19 7.17 -3.11
C SER A 73 -10.08 7.33 -2.07
N THR A 74 -8.92 6.69 -2.24
CA THR A 74 -7.77 6.89 -1.34
C THR A 74 -7.27 8.33 -1.38
N ASP A 75 -7.23 8.95 -2.56
CA ASP A 75 -6.78 10.34 -2.72
C ASP A 75 -7.77 11.33 -2.07
N LEU A 76 -9.07 11.07 -2.20
CA LEU A 76 -10.12 11.94 -1.67
C LEU A 76 -10.26 11.87 -0.16
N THR A 77 -10.09 10.69 0.45
CA THR A 77 -10.31 10.51 1.90
C THR A 77 -9.03 10.50 2.71
N GLY A 78 -7.88 10.22 2.08
CA GLY A 78 -6.60 9.97 2.77
C GLY A 78 -6.53 8.60 3.44
N ASP A 79 -7.53 7.74 3.26
CA ASP A 79 -7.54 6.38 3.79
C ASP A 79 -6.57 5.48 3.00
N ASN A 80 -6.08 4.42 3.63
CA ASN A 80 -5.34 3.39 2.90
C ASN A 80 -6.29 2.49 2.09
N ARG A 81 -5.72 1.71 1.15
CA ARG A 81 -6.51 0.82 0.27
C ARG A 81 -7.37 -0.19 1.04
N THR A 82 -6.87 -0.73 2.14
CA THR A 82 -7.60 -1.70 2.96
C THR A 82 -8.82 -1.04 3.60
N ASP A 83 -8.67 0.16 4.13
CA ASP A 83 -9.77 0.92 4.75
C ASP A 83 -10.83 1.31 3.72
N VAL A 84 -10.41 1.75 2.52
CA VAL A 84 -11.34 2.05 1.43
C VAL A 84 -12.11 0.80 0.99
N ILE A 85 -11.44 -0.33 0.80
CA ILE A 85 -12.10 -1.60 0.41
C ILE A 85 -13.09 -2.04 1.49
N ASN A 86 -12.68 -2.04 2.76
CA ASN A 86 -13.54 -2.42 3.87
C ASN A 86 -14.77 -1.53 3.96
N ARG A 87 -14.59 -0.20 3.87
CA ARG A 87 -15.70 0.75 3.91
C ARG A 87 -16.61 0.62 2.69
N ALA A 88 -16.06 0.37 1.50
CA ALA A 88 -16.85 0.15 0.29
C ALA A 88 -17.75 -1.08 0.41
N LEU A 89 -17.26 -2.18 0.99
CA LEU A 89 -18.05 -3.39 1.23
C LEU A 89 -19.20 -3.13 2.21
N LEU A 90 -18.96 -2.39 3.29
CA LEU A 90 -19.99 -2.02 4.26
C LEU A 90 -21.07 -1.10 3.63
N VAL A 91 -20.64 -0.10 2.85
CA VAL A 91 -21.56 0.79 2.14
C VAL A 91 -22.39 0.03 1.11
N TYR A 92 -21.79 -0.89 0.36
CA TYR A 92 -22.51 -1.73 -0.60
C TYR A 92 -23.56 -2.61 0.08
N ALA A 93 -23.22 -3.24 1.21
CA ALA A 93 -24.17 -4.02 2.00
C ALA A 93 -25.35 -3.15 2.50
N LEU A 94 -25.05 -1.99 3.10
CA LEU A 94 -26.08 -1.05 3.57
C LEU A 94 -27.01 -0.59 2.44
N ILE A 95 -26.45 -0.28 1.27
CA ILE A 95 -27.24 0.10 0.11
C ILE A 95 -28.21 -1.02 -0.29
N ASN A 96 -27.75 -2.27 -0.33
CA ASN A 96 -28.61 -3.41 -0.66
C ASN A 96 -29.74 -3.56 0.36
N GLU A 97 -29.44 -3.46 1.66
CA GLU A 97 -30.46 -3.49 2.72
C GLU A 97 -31.50 -2.38 2.55
N LEU A 98 -31.07 -1.14 2.28
CA LEU A 98 -31.96 0.00 2.06
C LEU A 98 -32.80 -0.14 0.79
N VAL A 99 -32.23 -0.70 -0.27
CA VAL A 99 -32.95 -0.97 -1.52
C VAL A 99 -34.02 -2.04 -1.30
N GLU A 100 -33.71 -3.12 -0.57
CA GLU A 100 -34.69 -4.15 -0.23
C GLU A 100 -35.83 -3.60 0.65
N GLN A 101 -35.50 -2.85 1.69
CA GLN A 101 -36.49 -2.23 2.59
C GLN A 101 -37.33 -1.15 1.88
N GLY A 102 -36.73 -0.41 0.95
CA GLY A 102 -37.34 0.69 0.22
C GLY A 102 -38.10 0.28 -1.05
N GLY A 103 -38.33 -1.01 -1.28
CA GLY A 103 -39.06 -1.51 -2.44
C GLY A 103 -38.32 -1.35 -3.78
N GLY A 104 -37.00 -1.42 -3.76
CA GLY A 104 -36.15 -1.46 -4.97
C GLY A 104 -35.60 -0.11 -5.43
N SER A 105 -35.65 0.94 -4.61
CA SER A 105 -35.11 2.25 -5.04
C SER A 105 -34.52 3.08 -3.91
N LEU A 106 -33.40 3.77 -4.21
CA LEU A 106 -32.79 4.78 -3.35
C LEU A 106 -33.08 6.18 -3.92
N THR A 107 -33.43 7.13 -3.04
CA THR A 107 -33.65 8.54 -3.42
C THR A 107 -32.72 9.42 -2.61
N VAL A 108 -31.97 10.30 -3.29
CA VAL A 108 -31.19 11.36 -2.65
C VAL A 108 -32.00 12.65 -2.65
N VAL A 109 -31.97 13.36 -1.53
CA VAL A 109 -32.56 14.69 -1.41
C VAL A 109 -31.42 15.70 -1.45
N ASN A 110 -31.42 16.52 -2.50
CA ASN A 110 -30.46 17.59 -2.69
C ASN A 110 -30.73 18.74 -1.70
N LYS A 111 -29.78 19.66 -1.56
CA LYS A 111 -29.88 20.77 -0.58
C LYS A 111 -31.02 21.74 -0.88
N ASP A 112 -31.45 21.81 -2.12
CA ASP A 112 -32.60 22.55 -2.63
C ASP A 112 -33.94 21.81 -2.41
N GLY A 113 -33.90 20.58 -1.89
CA GLY A 113 -35.08 19.75 -1.66
C GLY A 113 -35.48 18.90 -2.87
N GLU A 114 -34.76 19.00 -3.99
CA GLU A 114 -35.02 18.16 -5.15
C GLU A 114 -34.68 16.70 -4.85
N LYS A 115 -35.52 15.79 -5.34
CA LYS A 115 -35.38 14.35 -5.14
C LYS A 115 -34.87 13.70 -6.42
N GLU A 116 -33.71 13.05 -6.33
CA GLU A 116 -33.13 12.28 -7.42
C GLU A 116 -33.14 10.79 -7.08
N ARG A 117 -33.64 9.96 -8.00
CA ARG A 117 -33.62 8.50 -7.83
C ARG A 117 -32.29 7.96 -8.33
N ILE A 118 -31.56 7.27 -7.45
CA ILE A 118 -30.30 6.63 -7.80
C ILE A 118 -30.56 5.19 -8.24
N HIS A 119 -30.07 4.87 -9.43
CA HIS A 119 -29.99 3.50 -9.94
C HIS A 119 -28.55 3.02 -9.80
N ILE A 120 -28.35 2.00 -8.97
CA ILE A 120 -27.06 1.35 -8.78
C ILE A 120 -27.10 0.08 -9.64
N VAL A 121 -26.25 0.03 -10.68
CA VAL A 121 -26.15 -1.06 -11.67
C VAL A 121 -24.81 -1.78 -11.59
#